data_AF-A0A7R9MJ38-F1
#
_entry.id   AF-A0A7R9MJ38-F1
#
_cell.length_a   1.000
_cell.length_b   1.000
_cell.length_c   1.000
_cell.angle_alpha   90.00
_cell.angle_beta   90.00
_cell.angle_gamma   90.00
#
_symmetry.space_group_name_H-M   'P 1'
#
loop_
_entity.id
_entity.type
_entity.pdbx_description
1 polymer ?
#
loop_
_entity_poly.entity_id
_entity_poly.type
_entity_poly.pdbx_seq_one_letter_code
_entity_poly.pdbx_strand_id
1 'polypeptide(L)'
;RDNRIESCSGGQIKRISIALELTSISKPYLLFIDEPTTGLDTHAAQVVIQCLKQLSRNHDISVIVSIHQPNNDLFHMFDNIYVLAKGGHCLYDGVPKQLRQHLIDCDITVGENEVPIEVLIKLSFNRREDRDVKGLCDKNKQMTI
;
A
#
# COMPACT_ATOMS: atom_id res chain seq x y z
N ARG A 1 -26.18 -25.51 -2.10
CA ARG A 1 -25.00 -25.99 -2.85
C ARG A 1 -23.80 -25.69 -1.97
N ASP A 2 -23.20 -26.70 -1.35
CA ASP A 2 -21.96 -26.52 -0.58
C ASP A 2 -20.79 -26.45 -1.57
N ASN A 3 -20.20 -25.27 -1.69
CA ASN A 3 -18.95 -25.11 -2.43
C ASN A 3 -17.82 -25.52 -1.48
N ARG A 4 -17.19 -26.67 -1.75
CA ARG A 4 -15.94 -27.07 -1.08
C ARG A 4 -14.85 -26.03 -1.39
N ILE A 5 -13.92 -25.81 -0.46
CA ILE A 5 -12.82 -24.82 -0.60
C ILE A 5 -12.06 -25.01 -1.92
N GLU A 6 -11.92 -26.27 -2.37
CA GLU A 6 -11.29 -26.67 -3.64
C GLU A 6 -12.00 -26.15 -4.91
N SER A 7 -13.26 -25.73 -4.80
CA SER A 7 -14.08 -25.21 -5.91
C SER A 7 -14.21 -23.68 -5.92
N CYS A 8 -13.54 -23.00 -4.98
CA CYS A 8 -13.61 -21.55 -4.85
C CYS A 8 -12.60 -20.84 -5.77
N SER A 9 -13.01 -19.74 -6.40
CA SER A 9 -12.06 -18.87 -7.11
C SER A 9 -11.06 -18.25 -6.13
N GLY A 10 -9.88 -17.82 -6.60
CA GLY A 10 -8.88 -17.18 -5.74
C GLY A 10 -9.44 -16.01 -4.92
N GLY A 11 -10.33 -15.22 -5.51
CA GLY A 11 -11.05 -14.15 -4.80
C GLY A 11 -12.04 -14.65 -3.73
N GLN A 12 -12.67 -15.82 -3.93
CA GLN A 12 -13.53 -16.44 -2.92
C GLN A 12 -12.70 -17.01 -1.75
N ILE A 13 -11.56 -17.64 -2.02
CA ILE A 13 -10.63 -18.10 -0.98
C ILE A 13 -10.13 -16.91 -0.15
N LYS A 14 -9.76 -15.79 -0.81
CA LYS A 14 -9.31 -14.57 -0.11
C LYS A 14 -10.41 -13.99 0.79
N ARG A 15 -11.67 -13.94 0.31
CA ARG A 15 -12.82 -13.52 1.14
C ARG A 15 -13.11 -14.47 2.30
N ILE A 16 -13.00 -15.78 2.11
CA ILE A 16 -13.20 -16.79 3.17
C ILE A 16 -12.11 -16.67 4.24
N SER A 17 -10.85 -16.46 3.85
CA SER A 17 -9.75 -16.27 4.79
C SER A 17 -9.94 -15.01 5.65
N ILE A 18 -10.41 -13.91 5.05
CA ILE A 18 -10.77 -12.69 5.79
C ILE A 18 -11.95 -12.97 6.74
N ALA A 19 -12.99 -13.70 6.29
CA ALA A 19 -14.13 -14.05 7.15
C ALA A 19 -13.73 -14.95 8.34
N LEU A 20 -12.78 -15.85 8.16
CA LEU A 20 -12.23 -16.71 9.22
C LEU A 20 -11.48 -15.89 10.29
N GLU A 21 -10.65 -14.93 9.88
CA GLU A 21 -9.97 -14.01 10.79
C GLU A 21 -10.96 -13.19 11.64
N LEU A 22 -12.08 -12.76 11.03
CA LEU A 22 -13.08 -11.93 11.70
C LEU A 22 -14.06 -12.70 12.60
N THR A 23 -14.29 -13.97 12.29
CA THR A 23 -15.17 -14.86 13.06
C THR A 23 -14.40 -15.62 14.15
N SER A 24 -13.07 -15.46 14.21
CA SER A 24 -12.23 -15.99 15.29
C SER A 24 -12.63 -15.37 16.64
N ILE A 25 -12.61 -16.21 17.68
CA ILE A 25 -12.98 -15.86 19.07
C ILE A 25 -12.09 -14.72 19.62
N SER A 26 -10.89 -14.57 19.07
CA SER A 26 -10.01 -13.42 19.30
C SER A 26 -9.91 -12.58 18.03
N LYS A 27 -10.58 -11.44 18.03
CA LYS A 27 -10.47 -10.42 16.98
C LYS A 27 -9.02 -9.90 16.93
N PRO A 28 -8.31 -10.02 15.80
CA PRO A 28 -6.94 -9.54 15.70
C PRO A 28 -6.92 -8.01 15.65
N TYR A 29 -5.99 -7.38 16.38
CA TYR A 29 -5.78 -5.93 16.31
C TYR A 29 -5.00 -5.50 15.06
N LEU A 30 -4.33 -6.45 14.38
CA LEU A 30 -3.43 -6.20 13.26
C LEU A 30 -3.55 -7.32 12.22
N LEU A 31 -3.76 -6.94 10.96
CA LEU A 31 -3.91 -7.84 9.81
C LEU A 31 -2.90 -7.48 8.73
N PHE A 32 -2.07 -8.45 8.32
CA PHE A 32 -1.15 -8.31 7.19
C PHE A 32 -1.69 -9.06 5.98
N ILE A 33 -1.75 -8.39 4.82
CA ILE A 33 -2.18 -9.01 3.57
C ILE A 33 -1.15 -8.76 2.49
N ASP A 34 -0.54 -9.83 2.03
CA ASP A 34 0.38 -9.77 0.92
C ASP A 34 -0.40 -9.67 -0.41
N GLU A 35 -0.13 -8.62 -1.17
CA GLU A 35 -0.58 -8.38 -2.53
C GLU A 35 -2.09 -8.68 -2.75
N PRO A 36 -3.01 -7.91 -2.11
CA PRO A 36 -4.45 -8.12 -2.20
C PRO A 36 -5.02 -7.97 -3.60
N THR A 37 -4.31 -7.28 -4.50
CA THR A 37 -4.81 -6.86 -5.81
C THR A 37 -4.20 -7.62 -6.98
N THR A 38 -3.31 -8.59 -6.76
CA THR A 38 -2.68 -9.35 -7.84
C THR A 38 -3.71 -10.11 -8.67
N GLY A 39 -3.60 -9.98 -10.01
CA GLY A 39 -4.46 -10.68 -10.95
C GLY A 39 -5.89 -10.14 -11.03
N LEU A 40 -6.18 -9.01 -10.37
CA LEU A 40 -7.45 -8.30 -10.47
C LEU A 40 -7.35 -7.15 -11.47
N ASP A 41 -8.46 -6.87 -12.14
CA ASP A 41 -8.59 -5.60 -12.86
C ASP A 41 -8.70 -4.41 -11.88
N THR A 42 -8.58 -3.20 -12.42
CA THR A 42 -8.61 -1.95 -11.63
C THR A 42 -9.84 -1.84 -10.73
N HIS A 43 -11.02 -2.20 -11.23
CA HIS A 43 -12.26 -2.05 -10.48
C HIS A 43 -12.34 -3.07 -9.34
N ALA A 44 -12.03 -4.34 -9.63
CA ALA A 44 -11.98 -5.40 -8.63
C ALA A 44 -10.94 -5.10 -7.55
N ALA A 45 -9.77 -4.55 -7.91
CA ALA A 45 -8.75 -4.12 -6.97
C ALA A 45 -9.26 -3.01 -6.02
N GLN A 46 -9.95 -1.99 -6.55
CA GLN A 46 -10.56 -0.93 -5.76
C GLN A 46 -11.61 -1.49 -4.79
N VAL A 47 -12.47 -2.41 -5.24
CA VAL A 47 -13.46 -3.06 -4.38
C VAL A 47 -12.78 -3.80 -3.23
N VAL A 48 -11.70 -4.55 -3.50
CA VAL A 48 -10.95 -5.26 -2.45
C VAL A 48 -10.38 -4.28 -1.42
N ILE A 49 -9.69 -3.21 -1.85
CA ILE A 49 -9.13 -2.22 -0.92
C ILE A 49 -10.23 -1.49 -0.14
N GLN A 50 -11.36 -1.19 -0.76
CA GLN A 50 -12.51 -0.59 -0.09
C GLN A 50 -13.08 -1.52 1.00
N CYS A 51 -13.18 -2.82 0.73
CA CYS A 51 -13.60 -3.80 1.73
C CYS A 51 -12.61 -3.87 2.90
N LEU A 52 -11.31 -3.87 2.64
CA LEU A 52 -10.28 -3.85 3.70
C LEU A 52 -10.33 -2.56 4.54
N LYS A 53 -10.60 -1.43 3.89
CA LYS A 53 -10.78 -0.15 4.57
C LYS A 53 -12.02 -0.13 5.47
N GLN A 54 -13.14 -0.66 4.99
CA GLN A 54 -14.35 -0.85 5.80
C GLN A 54 -14.09 -1.81 6.96
N LEU A 55 -13.31 -2.85 6.73
CA LEU A 55 -12.94 -3.81 7.76
C LEU A 55 -12.17 -3.13 8.90
N SER A 56 -11.13 -2.38 8.53
CA SER A 56 -10.33 -1.63 9.48
C SER A 56 -11.19 -0.71 10.35
N ARG A 57 -12.13 0.02 9.73
CA ARG A 57 -12.98 1.01 10.40
C ARG A 57 -14.08 0.40 11.27
N ASN A 58 -14.76 -0.63 10.77
CA ASN A 58 -15.91 -1.21 11.48
C ASN A 58 -15.47 -2.09 12.65
N HIS A 59 -14.22 -2.55 12.61
CA HIS A 59 -13.68 -3.52 13.55
C HIS A 59 -12.41 -3.00 14.24
N ASP A 60 -12.04 -1.73 14.19
CA ASP A 60 -10.83 -1.24 14.90
C ASP A 60 -9.58 -2.13 14.67
N ILE A 61 -9.42 -2.64 13.45
CA ILE A 61 -8.30 -3.49 13.05
C ILE A 61 -7.33 -2.63 12.25
N SER A 62 -6.05 -2.64 12.60
CA SER A 62 -5.02 -2.08 11.74
C SER A 62 -4.74 -3.04 10.58
N VAL A 63 -4.89 -2.59 9.34
CA VAL A 63 -4.64 -3.41 8.15
C VAL A 63 -3.42 -2.89 7.43
N ILE A 64 -2.42 -3.76 7.24
CA ILE A 64 -1.20 -3.48 6.49
C ILE A 64 -1.21 -4.34 5.24
N VAL A 65 -1.01 -3.71 4.09
CA VAL A 65 -0.97 -4.41 2.80
C VAL A 65 0.30 -4.05 2.03
N SER A 66 0.86 -5.02 1.32
CA SER A 66 1.84 -4.78 0.25
C SER A 66 1.10 -4.58 -1.08
N ILE A 67 1.56 -3.63 -1.89
CA ILE A 67 1.04 -3.40 -3.24
C ILE A 67 2.22 -3.26 -4.19
N HIS A 68 2.34 -4.18 -5.15
CA HIS A 68 3.47 -4.22 -6.05
C HIS A 68 3.50 -3.02 -7.01
N GLN A 69 2.34 -2.55 -7.49
CA GLN A 69 2.20 -1.39 -8.38
C GLN A 69 0.81 -0.76 -8.24
N PRO A 70 0.59 0.21 -7.34
CA PRO A 70 -0.69 0.90 -7.26
C PRO A 70 -0.87 1.85 -8.46
N ASN A 71 -2.08 1.89 -9.02
CA ASN A 71 -2.46 3.03 -9.85
C ASN A 71 -2.75 4.25 -8.95
N ASN A 72 -2.87 5.42 -9.58
CA ASN A 72 -3.07 6.68 -8.87
C ASN A 72 -4.33 6.69 -7.99
N ASP A 73 -5.43 6.11 -8.46
CA ASP A 73 -6.70 6.11 -7.69
C ASP A 73 -6.58 5.23 -6.45
N LEU A 74 -6.02 4.02 -6.60
CA LEU A 74 -5.80 3.07 -5.51
C LEU A 74 -4.85 3.66 -4.47
N PHE A 75 -3.78 4.33 -4.91
CA PHE A 75 -2.83 5.02 -4.04
C PHE A 75 -3.51 6.01 -3.10
N HIS A 76 -4.51 6.77 -3.57
CA HIS A 76 -5.24 7.74 -2.75
C HIS A 76 -6.28 7.12 -1.81
N MET A 77 -6.54 5.81 -1.90
CA MET A 77 -7.45 5.11 -0.99
C MET A 77 -6.82 4.78 0.36
N PHE A 78 -5.49 4.75 0.44
CA PHE A 78 -4.77 4.42 1.67
C PHE A 78 -4.72 5.59 2.64
N ASP A 79 -4.73 5.28 3.94
CA ASP A 79 -4.60 6.29 4.98
C ASP A 79 -3.14 6.72 5.14
N ASN A 80 -2.21 5.75 5.17
CA ASN A 80 -0.76 5.96 5.17
C ASN A 80 -0.10 5.06 4.12
N ILE A 81 1.05 5.49 3.61
CA ILE A 81 1.88 4.77 2.64
C ILE A 81 3.31 4.71 3.16
N TYR A 82 3.91 3.53 2.99
CA TYR A 82 5.32 3.31 3.26
C TYR A 82 5.99 2.75 2.00
N VAL A 83 6.89 3.51 1.39
CA VAL A 83 7.57 3.12 0.14
C VAL A 83 9.00 2.70 0.43
N LEU A 84 9.35 1.51 -0.05
CA LEU A 84 10.66 0.91 0.12
C LEU A 84 11.44 0.94 -1.19
N ALA A 85 12.69 1.39 -1.12
CA ALA A 85 13.70 1.19 -2.15
C ALA A 85 14.50 -0.10 -1.92
N LYS A 86 15.23 -0.51 -2.96
CA LYS A 86 16.17 -1.63 -2.89
C LYS A 86 17.13 -1.49 -1.70
N GLY A 87 17.30 -2.57 -0.95
CA GLY A 87 18.10 -2.59 0.28
C GLY A 87 17.34 -2.21 1.55
N GLY A 88 16.00 -2.10 1.49
CA GLY A 88 15.16 -1.87 2.66
C GLY A 88 15.17 -0.42 3.16
N HIS A 89 15.44 0.53 2.25
CA HIS A 89 15.47 1.95 2.58
C HIS A 89 14.09 2.59 2.41
N CYS A 90 13.64 3.36 3.39
CA CYS A 90 12.39 4.11 3.31
C CYS A 90 12.56 5.35 2.42
N LEU A 91 11.83 5.40 1.31
CA LEU A 91 11.75 6.59 0.46
C LEU A 91 10.65 7.54 0.88
N TYR A 92 9.58 7.03 1.47
CA TYR A 92 8.45 7.82 1.93
C TYR A 92 7.69 7.09 3.03
N ASP A 93 7.32 7.82 4.06
CA ASP A 93 6.39 7.40 5.11
C ASP A 93 5.43 8.55 5.39
N GLY A 94 4.16 8.37 5.04
CA GLY A 94 3.17 9.40 5.27
C GLY A 94 1.87 9.24 4.48
N VAL A 95 1.04 10.27 4.52
CA VAL A 95 -0.28 10.26 3.86
C VAL A 95 -0.14 10.51 2.35
N PRO A 96 -0.91 9.85 1.47
CA PRO A 96 -0.80 10.03 0.01
C PRO A 96 -0.81 11.48 -0.48
N LYS A 97 -1.64 12.32 0.14
CA LYS A 97 -1.83 13.73 -0.24
C LYS A 97 -0.58 14.59 -0.07
N GLN A 98 0.34 14.21 0.82
CA GLN A 98 1.56 14.96 1.09
C GLN A 98 2.72 14.56 0.19
N LEU A 99 2.60 13.45 -0.56
CA LEU A 99 3.70 12.91 -1.35
C LEU A 99 4.27 13.93 -2.35
N ARG A 100 3.41 14.65 -3.07
CA ARG A 100 3.87 15.63 -4.06
C ARG A 100 4.72 16.73 -3.41
N GLN A 101 4.25 17.28 -2.30
CA GLN A 101 4.97 18.33 -1.58
C GLN A 101 6.29 17.78 -1.03
N HIS A 102 6.27 16.57 -0.46
CA HIS A 102 7.47 15.91 0.05
C HIS A 102 8.54 15.71 -1.03
N LEU A 103 8.16 15.32 -2.24
CA LEU A 103 9.09 15.19 -3.37
C LEU A 103 9.71 16.55 -3.75
N ILE A 104 8.89 17.60 -3.84
CA ILE A 104 9.36 18.96 -4.13
C ILE A 104 10.33 19.44 -3.05
N ASP A 105 10.01 19.21 -1.78
CA ASP A 105 10.88 19.57 -0.67
C ASP A 105 12.23 18.83 -0.77
N CYS A 106 12.26 17.60 -1.30
CA CYS A 106 13.48 16.82 -1.52
C CYS A 106 14.21 17.19 -2.82
N ASP A 107 13.88 18.33 -3.45
CA ASP A 107 14.43 18.80 -4.72
C ASP A 107 14.17 17.83 -5.90
N ILE A 108 13.15 16.99 -5.80
CA ILE A 108 12.74 16.07 -6.87
C ILE A 108 11.74 16.77 -7.78
N THR A 109 12.06 16.83 -9.07
CA THR A 109 11.19 17.43 -10.08
C THR A 109 10.01 16.50 -10.37
N VAL A 110 8.79 17.01 -10.20
CA VAL A 110 7.55 16.31 -10.56
C VAL A 110 6.77 17.21 -11.51
N GLY A 111 6.62 16.80 -12.76
CA GLY A 111 5.86 17.55 -13.76
C GLY A 111 4.41 17.76 -13.35
N GLU A 112 3.75 18.83 -13.81
CA GLU A 112 2.35 19.14 -13.43
C GLU A 112 1.40 17.95 -13.63
N ASN A 113 1.54 17.26 -14.76
CA ASN A 113 0.74 16.09 -15.14
C ASN A 113 1.33 14.74 -14.71
N GLU A 114 2.47 14.73 -14.02
CA GLU A 114 3.06 13.48 -13.55
C GLU A 114 2.40 13.01 -12.26
N VAL A 115 2.22 11.69 -12.18
CA VAL A 115 1.70 11.01 -11.01
C VAL A 115 2.84 10.83 -9.99
N PRO A 116 2.78 11.45 -8.79
CA PRO A 116 3.89 11.43 -7.83
C PRO A 116 4.33 10.03 -7.40
N ILE A 117 3.39 9.09 -7.24
CA ILE A 117 3.71 7.71 -6.84
C ILE A 117 4.48 6.96 -7.94
N GLU A 118 4.23 7.25 -9.22
CA GLU A 118 5.00 6.64 -10.31
C GLU A 118 6.44 7.13 -10.34
N VAL A 119 6.67 8.42 -10.07
CA VAL A 119 8.02 8.98 -9.93
C VAL A 119 8.75 8.30 -8.77
N LEU A 120 8.08 8.17 -7.63
CA LEU A 120 8.66 7.53 -6.44
C LEU A 120 8.99 6.04 -6.67
N ILE A 121 8.11 5.30 -7.35
CA ILE A 121 8.36 3.89 -7.73
C ILE A 121 9.52 3.79 -8.73
N LYS A 122 9.65 4.72 -9.69
CA LYS A 122 10.82 4.74 -10.58
C LYS A 122 12.12 4.92 -9.79
N LEU A 123 12.12 5.83 -8.81
CA LEU A 123 13.27 6.05 -7.93
C LEU A 123 13.59 4.85 -7.03
N SER A 124 12.59 4.04 -6.65
CA SER A 124 12.81 2.86 -5.80
C SER A 124 13.68 1.77 -6.42
N PHE A 125 13.83 1.78 -7.75
CA PHE A 125 14.73 0.88 -8.47
C PHE A 125 16.20 1.34 -8.46
N ASN A 126 16.46 2.62 -8.15
CA ASN A 126 17.81 3.16 -8.12
C ASN A 126 18.59 2.68 -6.88
N ARG A 127 19.92 2.76 -6.97
CA ARG A 127 20.79 2.43 -5.83
C ARG A 127 20.77 3.56 -4.81
N ARG A 128 21.10 3.23 -3.56
CA ARG A 128 21.21 4.22 -2.47
C ARG A 128 22.22 5.36 -2.74
N GLU A 129 23.21 5.11 -3.60
CA GLU A 129 24.21 6.10 -4.00
C GLU A 129 23.62 7.21 -4.89
N ASP A 130 22.44 6.98 -5.44
CA ASP A 130 21.68 7.97 -6.18
C ASP A 130 21.34 9.17 -5.26
N ARG A 131 21.58 10.37 -5.78
CA ARG A 131 21.40 11.63 -5.04
C ARG A 131 19.98 11.76 -4.52
N ASP A 132 18.99 11.39 -5.32
CA ASP A 132 17.57 11.60 -5.03
C ASP A 132 17.09 10.58 -3.99
N VAL A 133 17.51 9.31 -4.15
CA VAL A 133 17.25 8.25 -3.16
C VAL A 133 17.85 8.62 -1.80
N LYS A 134 19.08 9.12 -1.78
CA LYS A 134 19.75 9.53 -0.54
C LYS A 134 19.03 10.72 0.12
N GLY A 135 18.64 11.72 -0.67
CA GLY A 135 17.87 12.88 -0.17
C GLY A 135 16.56 12.48 0.49
N LEU A 136 15.79 11.58 -0.14
CA LEU A 136 14.55 11.04 0.41
C LEU A 136 14.78 10.27 1.72
N CYS A 137 15.79 9.39 1.75
CA CYS A 137 16.09 8.59 2.94
C CYS A 137 16.53 9.44 4.13
N ASP A 138 17.32 10.48 3.89
CA ASP A 138 17.88 11.33 4.96
C ASP A 138 16.80 12.26 5.55
N LYS A 139 15.84 12.74 4.74
CA LYS A 139 14.71 13.56 5.22
C LYS A 139 13.69 12.77 6.03
N ASN A 140 13.39 11.52 5.67
CA ASN A 140 12.45 10.70 6.45
C ASN A 140 12.95 10.40 7.86
N LYS A 141 14.27 10.25 8.05
CA LYS A 141 14.86 10.04 9.38
C LYS A 141 14.70 11.22 10.34
N GLN A 142 14.44 12.43 9.84
CA GLN A 142 14.25 13.60 10.69
C GLN A 142 12.81 13.74 11.21
N MET A 143 11.86 12.95 10.69
CA MET A 143 10.44 13.04 11.04
C MET A 143 9.95 11.92 11.97
N THR A 144 10.74 10.86 12.19
CA THR A 144 10.40 9.78 13.13
C THR A 144 10.86 10.14 14.54
N ILE A 145 9.94 10.65 15.36
CA ILE A 145 10.08 10.77 16.83
C ILE A 145 9.08 9.81 17.47
#